data_AF-A0A971I4D3-F1
#
_entry.id   AF-A0A971I4D3-F1
#
_cell.length_a   1.000
_cell.length_b   1.000
_cell.length_c   1.000
_cell.angle_alpha   90.00
_cell.angle_beta   90.00
_cell.angle_gamma   90.00
#
_symmetry.space_group_name_H-M   'P 1'
#
loop_
_entity.id
_entity.type
_entity.pdbx_description
1 polymer ?
#
loop_
_entity_poly.entity_id
_entity_poly.type
_entity_poly.pdbx_seq_one_letter_code
_entity_poly.pdbx_strand_id
1 'polypeptide(L)'
;VIRDVNGNPYIPGSSLKGVLRSYLETLLQSGIDEKYKACLVVNQPCLGDKDIVDKIKNSAKRRNDIEDKEKFIAQQIYKGLCTVCRIFGNHYFASKLVINDCLLKDERAYVEWRDGVGIDRDTGTAADRRKYTFEQLAAGTRFEFSMTVDNLEPEYEEVLKLIIKVLESGDLRVGGKTSVGLGAIRLTEVNAYKVEPSTLKKYVMDGLDDEMRWQYV
;
A
#
# COMPACT_ATOMS: atom_id res chain seq x y z
N VAL A 1 -19.10 -6.69 5.86
CA VAL A 1 -18.51 -5.49 5.24
C VAL A 1 -18.27 -4.45 6.32
N ILE A 2 -17.15 -3.72 6.30
CA ILE A 2 -16.88 -2.67 7.30
C ILE A 2 -17.67 -1.41 6.90
N ARG A 3 -18.21 -0.70 7.90
CA ARG A 3 -19.04 0.50 7.71
C ARG A 3 -18.54 1.67 8.55
N ASP A 4 -18.74 2.88 8.06
CA ASP A 4 -18.48 4.12 8.78
C ASP A 4 -19.56 4.39 9.86
N VAL A 5 -19.45 5.54 10.53
CA VAL A 5 -20.40 5.95 11.58
C VAL A 5 -21.82 6.17 11.05
N ASN A 6 -21.97 6.40 9.74
CA ASN A 6 -23.24 6.63 9.05
C ASN A 6 -23.82 5.33 8.47
N GLY A 7 -23.13 4.19 8.63
CA GLY A 7 -23.55 2.90 8.11
C GLY A 7 -23.18 2.64 6.65
N ASN A 8 -22.42 3.55 6.01
CA ASN A 8 -21.94 3.41 4.64
C ASN A 8 -20.70 2.50 4.62
N PRO A 9 -20.59 1.58 3.64
CA PRO A 9 -19.37 0.81 3.50
C PRO A 9 -18.21 1.69 3.07
N TYR A 10 -17.00 1.30 3.47
CA TYR A 10 -15.75 1.92 2.99
C TYR A 10 -14.65 0.86 2.91
N ILE A 11 -13.58 1.17 2.18
CA ILE A 11 -12.37 0.34 2.13
C ILE A 11 -11.31 1.01 3.00
N PRO A 12 -10.84 0.38 4.09
CA PRO A 12 -9.79 0.97 4.91
C PRO A 12 -8.50 1.18 4.09
N GLY A 13 -7.91 2.36 4.20
CA GLY A 13 -6.66 2.70 3.52
C GLY A 13 -5.51 1.78 3.97
N SER A 14 -5.55 1.33 5.24
CA SER A 14 -4.63 0.32 5.78
C SER A 14 -4.74 -1.04 5.07
N SER A 15 -5.96 -1.46 4.70
CA SER A 15 -6.20 -2.71 3.99
C SER A 15 -5.65 -2.64 2.56
N LEU A 16 -5.94 -1.54 1.86
CA LEU A 16 -5.44 -1.33 0.50
C LEU A 16 -3.91 -1.16 0.48
N LYS A 17 -3.35 -0.37 1.41
CA LYS A 17 -1.90 -0.18 1.57
C LYS A 17 -1.18 -1.49 1.87
N GLY A 18 -1.74 -2.33 2.74
CA GLY A 18 -1.18 -3.64 3.06
C GLY A 18 -1.15 -4.56 1.84
N VAL A 19 -2.26 -4.66 1.11
CA VAL A 19 -2.35 -5.47 -0.11
C VAL A 19 -1.38 -4.98 -1.19
N LEU A 20 -1.30 -3.67 -1.42
CA LEU A 20 -0.37 -3.07 -2.37
C LEU A 20 1.09 -3.34 -1.99
N ARG A 21 1.42 -3.23 -0.70
CA ARG A 21 2.75 -3.55 -0.19
C ARG A 21 3.11 -5.01 -0.48
N SER A 22 2.26 -5.95 -0.08
CA SER A 22 2.52 -7.38 -0.28
C SER A 22 2.60 -7.77 -1.76
N TYR A 23 1.77 -7.16 -2.60
CA TYR A 23 1.82 -7.36 -4.04
C TYR A 23 3.15 -6.86 -4.62
N LEU A 24 3.58 -5.64 -4.25
CA LEU A 24 4.83 -5.07 -4.72
C LEU A 24 6.05 -5.83 -4.21
N GLU A 25 6.03 -6.32 -2.96
CA GLU A 25 7.09 -7.19 -2.42
C GLU A 25 7.26 -8.45 -3.29
N THR A 26 6.15 -9.10 -3.62
CA THR A 26 6.14 -10.30 -4.48
C THR A 26 6.64 -9.98 -5.89
N LEU A 27 6.15 -8.89 -6.47
CA LEU A 27 6.47 -8.48 -7.83
C LEU A 27 7.95 -8.12 -7.99
N LEU A 28 8.50 -7.30 -7.09
CA LEU A 28 9.92 -6.93 -7.15
C LEU A 28 10.83 -8.12 -6.87
N GLN A 29 10.41 -9.03 -6.01
CA GLN A 29 11.18 -10.24 -5.70
C GLN A 29 11.17 -11.27 -6.83
N SER A 30 10.22 -11.19 -7.77
CA SER A 30 10.22 -11.99 -9.00
C SER A 30 11.36 -11.65 -9.96
N GLY A 31 12.06 -10.52 -9.74
CA GLY A 31 13.14 -10.06 -10.62
C GLY A 31 12.66 -9.29 -11.85
N ILE A 32 11.47 -8.70 -11.80
CA ILE A 32 10.93 -7.87 -12.90
C ILE A 32 11.87 -6.73 -13.30
N ASP A 33 12.60 -6.18 -12.32
CA ASP A 33 13.63 -5.16 -12.51
C ASP A 33 14.71 -5.31 -11.43
N GLU A 34 15.96 -5.58 -11.83
CA GLU A 34 17.10 -5.78 -10.94
C GLU A 34 17.46 -4.54 -10.12
N LYS A 35 17.04 -3.35 -10.57
CA LYS A 35 17.26 -2.07 -9.88
C LYS A 35 16.53 -2.02 -8.55
N TYR A 36 15.34 -2.61 -8.47
CA TYR A 36 14.47 -2.51 -7.32
C TYR A 36 14.49 -3.80 -6.50
N LYS A 37 14.52 -3.65 -5.17
CA LYS A 37 14.60 -4.79 -4.25
C LYS A 37 13.54 -4.71 -3.18
N ALA A 38 12.98 -5.86 -2.83
CA ALA A 38 12.10 -6.03 -1.69
C ALA A 38 12.75 -6.96 -0.66
N CYS A 39 12.43 -6.75 0.62
CA CYS A 39 12.76 -7.70 1.67
C CYS A 39 11.59 -8.67 1.88
N LEU A 40 11.85 -9.83 2.46
CA LEU A 40 10.79 -10.73 2.92
C LEU A 40 10.38 -10.33 4.33
N VAL A 41 9.35 -9.49 4.48
CA VAL A 41 8.96 -8.95 5.80
C VAL A 41 8.78 -10.02 6.88
N VAL A 42 8.27 -11.21 6.51
CA VAL A 42 8.02 -12.31 7.44
C VAL A 42 9.29 -13.09 7.80
N ASN A 43 10.12 -13.42 6.81
CA ASN A 43 11.22 -14.37 7.00
C ASN A 43 12.60 -13.69 7.09
N GLN A 44 12.78 -12.59 6.37
CA GLN A 44 14.03 -11.82 6.30
C GLN A 44 13.69 -10.32 6.21
N PRO A 45 13.16 -9.73 7.30
CA PRO A 45 12.77 -8.33 7.29
C PRO A 45 13.97 -7.43 7.05
N CYS A 46 13.72 -6.30 6.38
CA CYS A 46 14.75 -5.30 6.14
C CYS A 46 15.32 -4.79 7.47
N LEU A 47 16.65 -4.89 7.62
CA LEU A 47 17.35 -4.58 8.87
C LEU A 47 16.83 -5.39 10.08
N GLY A 48 16.36 -6.63 9.84
CA GLY A 48 15.79 -7.50 10.87
C GLY A 48 16.80 -7.99 11.92
N ASP A 49 18.07 -8.06 11.55
CA ASP A 49 19.14 -8.37 12.49
C ASP A 49 19.48 -7.11 13.31
N LYS A 50 19.09 -7.11 14.59
CA LYS A 50 19.36 -6.00 15.52
C LYS A 50 20.85 -5.64 15.55
N ASP A 51 21.72 -6.62 15.32
CA ASP A 51 23.16 -6.42 15.29
C ASP A 51 23.59 -5.41 14.23
N ILE A 52 22.90 -5.32 13.08
CA ILE A 52 23.25 -4.37 12.01
C ILE A 52 23.02 -2.93 12.49
N VAL A 53 21.85 -2.65 13.05
CA VAL A 53 21.50 -1.31 13.52
C VAL A 53 22.33 -0.91 14.73
N ASP A 54 22.60 -1.85 15.64
CA ASP A 54 23.45 -1.59 16.80
C ASP A 54 24.92 -1.37 16.42
N LYS A 55 25.43 -2.09 15.41
CA LYS A 55 26.75 -1.81 14.81
C LYS A 55 26.81 -0.40 14.22
N ILE A 56 25.78 0.04 13.49
CA ILE A 56 25.70 1.40 12.95
C ILE A 56 25.75 2.42 14.10
N LYS A 57 24.89 2.27 15.12
CA LYS A 57 24.84 3.16 16.28
C LYS A 57 26.17 3.22 17.03
N ASN A 58 26.82 2.08 17.25
CA ASN A 58 28.11 2.00 17.94
C ASN A 58 29.24 2.63 17.13
N SER A 59 29.24 2.44 15.80
CA SER A 59 30.23 3.06 14.92
C SER A 59 30.15 4.59 14.94
N ALA A 60 28.93 5.14 14.92
CA ALA A 60 28.70 6.58 15.00
C ALA A 60 29.10 7.19 16.35
N LYS A 61 28.87 6.47 17.47
CA LYS A 61 29.28 6.94 18.81
C LYS A 61 30.78 7.15 18.94
N ARG A 62 31.59 6.26 18.34
CA ARG A 62 33.06 6.26 18.40
C ARG A 62 33.72 7.34 17.54
N ARG A 63 32.99 7.94 16.60
CA ARG A 63 33.47 9.00 15.72
C ARG A 63 33.27 10.37 16.36
N ASN A 64 34.33 11.17 16.43
CA ASN A 64 34.31 12.53 16.98
C ASN A 64 34.28 13.61 15.87
N ASP A 65 34.49 13.20 14.63
CA ASP A 65 34.43 14.02 13.42
C ASP A 65 33.00 14.33 12.95
N ILE A 66 32.01 13.65 13.51
CA ILE A 66 30.60 13.79 13.11
C ILE A 66 29.91 14.79 14.04
N GLU A 67 29.52 15.93 13.47
CA GLU A 67 28.80 17.01 14.15
C GLU A 67 27.38 16.57 14.57
N ASP A 68 26.62 15.96 13.65
CA ASP A 68 25.28 15.44 13.90
C ASP A 68 25.25 13.90 13.77
N LYS A 69 25.44 13.24 14.92
CA LYS A 69 25.48 11.77 15.00
C LYS A 69 24.12 11.14 14.70
N GLU A 70 23.02 11.78 15.05
CA GLU A 70 21.67 11.25 14.82
C GLU A 70 21.33 11.23 13.33
N LYS A 71 21.59 12.34 12.64
CA LYS A 71 21.43 12.44 11.19
C LYS A 71 22.31 11.43 10.46
N PHE A 72 23.56 11.22 10.90
CA PHE A 72 24.42 10.21 10.31
C PHE A 72 23.84 8.80 10.48
N ILE A 73 23.40 8.42 11.69
CA ILE A 73 22.78 7.12 11.95
C ILE A 73 21.55 6.92 11.07
N ALA A 74 20.67 7.92 11.03
CA ALA A 74 19.46 7.89 10.19
C ALA A 74 19.82 7.67 8.72
N GLN A 75 20.79 8.40 8.18
CA GLN A 75 21.25 8.23 6.79
C GLN A 75 21.78 6.83 6.50
N GLN A 76 22.55 6.23 7.43
CA GLN A 76 23.06 4.88 7.24
C GLN A 76 21.95 3.82 7.27
N ILE A 77 21.01 3.94 8.21
CA ILE A 77 19.84 3.07 8.28
C ILE A 77 19.01 3.22 6.99
N TYR A 78 18.75 4.45 6.54
CA TYR A 78 18.00 4.74 5.33
C TYR A 78 18.65 4.12 4.08
N LYS A 79 19.98 4.20 3.97
CA LYS A 79 20.74 3.56 2.89
C LYS A 79 20.55 2.04 2.85
N GLY A 80 20.44 1.41 4.01
CA GLY A 80 20.20 -0.03 4.14
C GLY A 80 18.76 -0.46 3.85
N LEU A 81 17.82 0.46 3.65
CA LEU A 81 16.43 0.12 3.34
C LEU A 81 16.27 -0.34 1.89
N CYS A 82 15.47 -1.39 1.72
CA CYS A 82 15.00 -1.83 0.40
C CYS A 82 13.96 -0.85 -0.19
N THR A 83 13.69 -0.96 -1.49
CA THR A 83 12.78 -0.08 -2.24
C THR A 83 11.40 -0.01 -1.59
N VAL A 84 10.81 -1.16 -1.24
CA VAL A 84 9.48 -1.20 -0.62
C VAL A 84 9.48 -0.50 0.74
N CYS A 85 10.46 -0.77 1.61
CA CYS A 85 10.54 -0.15 2.93
C CYS A 85 10.77 1.37 2.86
N ARG A 86 11.41 1.89 1.81
CA ARG A 86 11.56 3.33 1.61
C ARG A 86 10.23 4.03 1.28
N ILE A 87 9.34 3.35 0.56
CA ILE A 87 8.02 3.88 0.16
C ILE A 87 6.98 3.62 1.26
N PHE A 88 6.84 2.36 1.68
CA PHE A 88 5.80 1.88 2.61
C PHE A 88 6.21 1.98 4.10
N GLY A 89 7.46 2.36 4.39
CA GLY A 89 7.98 2.47 5.74
C GLY A 89 8.34 1.12 6.39
N ASN A 90 8.98 1.21 7.55
CA ASN A 90 9.29 0.08 8.42
C ASN A 90 9.37 0.53 9.89
N HIS A 91 9.91 -0.30 10.78
CA HIS A 91 10.06 0.04 12.20
C HIS A 91 11.01 1.21 12.50
N TYR A 92 11.87 1.60 11.54
CA TYR A 92 12.85 2.68 11.72
C TYR A 92 12.44 3.98 11.04
N PHE A 93 11.71 3.91 9.93
CA PHE A 93 11.29 5.06 9.13
C PHE A 93 9.79 5.03 8.86
N ALA A 94 9.16 6.20 9.03
CA ALA A 94 7.78 6.42 8.62
C ALA A 94 7.62 6.20 7.10
N SER A 95 6.43 5.78 6.71
CA SER A 95 6.09 5.62 5.30
C SER A 95 6.00 6.97 4.61
N LYS A 96 6.53 7.07 3.40
CA LYS A 96 6.31 8.22 2.51
C LYS A 96 4.95 8.18 1.82
N LEU A 97 4.39 6.99 1.65
CA LEU A 97 3.12 6.75 0.98
C LEU A 97 1.96 6.67 1.98
N VAL A 98 0.94 7.48 1.77
CA VAL A 98 -0.31 7.48 2.56
C VAL A 98 -1.47 7.14 1.62
N ILE A 99 -2.35 6.25 2.06
CA ILE A 99 -3.61 5.94 1.39
C ILE A 99 -4.71 6.22 2.40
N ASN A 100 -5.63 7.11 2.05
CA ASN A 100 -6.77 7.41 2.89
C ASN A 100 -7.84 6.31 2.78
N ASP A 101 -8.73 6.26 3.76
CA ASP A 101 -9.89 5.39 3.69
C ASP A 101 -10.73 5.74 2.46
N CYS A 102 -11.04 4.73 1.65
CA CYS A 102 -11.79 4.93 0.43
C CYS A 102 -13.28 4.94 0.76
N LEU A 103 -13.85 6.14 0.85
CA LEU A 103 -15.25 6.36 1.20
C LEU A 103 -16.16 6.09 0.01
N LEU A 104 -17.42 5.73 0.28
CA LEU A 104 -18.40 5.47 -0.77
C LEU A 104 -18.60 6.72 -1.64
N LYS A 105 -18.41 6.59 -2.96
CA LYS A 105 -18.62 7.68 -3.94
C LYS A 105 -20.08 7.74 -4.40
N ASP A 106 -20.75 6.59 -4.48
CA ASP A 106 -22.15 6.50 -4.90
C ASP A 106 -23.11 6.90 -3.76
N GLU A 107 -24.33 7.32 -4.09
CA GLU A 107 -25.34 7.66 -3.06
C GLU A 107 -25.71 6.46 -2.17
N ARG A 108 -25.64 5.25 -2.74
CA ARG A 108 -25.99 4.01 -2.07
C ARG A 108 -25.08 2.89 -2.54
N ALA A 109 -24.71 2.03 -1.59
CA ALA A 109 -24.06 0.76 -1.88
C ALA A 109 -25.07 -0.37 -1.72
N TYR A 110 -25.11 -1.28 -2.70
CA TYR A 110 -25.93 -2.48 -2.61
C TYR A 110 -25.13 -3.59 -1.92
N VAL A 111 -25.73 -4.14 -0.88
CA VAL A 111 -25.16 -5.23 -0.10
C VAL A 111 -25.87 -6.52 -0.49
N GLU A 112 -25.08 -7.54 -0.84
CA GLU A 112 -25.57 -8.87 -1.15
C GLU A 112 -25.18 -9.85 -0.04
N TRP A 113 -26.08 -10.78 0.26
CA TRP A 113 -25.80 -11.93 1.11
C TRP A 113 -25.50 -13.13 0.23
N ARG A 114 -24.39 -13.82 0.50
CA ARG A 114 -24.07 -15.09 -0.16
C ARG A 114 -23.97 -16.23 0.85
N ASP A 115 -24.56 -17.35 0.46
CA ASP A 115 -24.46 -18.61 1.20
C ASP A 115 -23.18 -19.35 0.78
N GLY A 116 -22.50 -19.93 1.76
CA GLY A 116 -21.42 -20.89 1.58
C GLY A 116 -21.73 -22.18 2.32
N VAL A 117 -21.27 -23.30 1.76
CA VAL A 117 -21.40 -24.63 2.36
C VAL A 117 -20.01 -25.27 2.43
N GLY A 118 -19.64 -25.77 3.60
CA GLY A 118 -18.50 -26.68 3.74
C GLY A 118 -18.90 -28.08 3.29
N ILE A 119 -18.12 -28.67 2.39
CA ILE A 119 -18.33 -30.04 1.91
C ILE A 119 -17.34 -30.95 2.63
N ASP A 120 -17.84 -32.04 3.19
CA ASP A 120 -17.02 -33.12 3.75
C ASP A 120 -16.40 -33.89 2.58
N ARG A 121 -15.07 -34.05 2.61
CA ARG A 121 -14.33 -34.65 1.48
C ARG A 121 -14.46 -36.18 1.44
N ASP A 122 -14.75 -36.81 2.57
CA ASP A 122 -14.86 -38.27 2.67
C ASP A 122 -16.26 -38.73 2.29
N THR A 123 -17.30 -37.98 2.71
CA THR A 123 -18.70 -38.33 2.42
C THR A 123 -19.25 -37.65 1.16
N GLY A 124 -18.59 -36.60 0.66
CA GLY A 124 -19.08 -35.78 -0.45
C GLY A 124 -20.36 -34.99 -0.14
N THR A 125 -20.82 -34.99 1.12
CA THR A 125 -22.03 -34.31 1.56
C THR A 125 -21.72 -32.95 2.19
N ALA A 126 -22.75 -32.13 2.37
CA ALA A 126 -22.61 -30.93 3.19
C ALA A 126 -22.16 -31.33 4.61
N ALA A 127 -21.03 -30.80 5.04
CA ALA A 127 -20.51 -31.02 6.38
C ALA A 127 -21.47 -30.38 7.40
N ASP A 128 -21.78 -31.12 8.46
CA ASP A 128 -22.74 -30.67 9.47
C ASP A 128 -22.29 -29.33 10.07
N ARG A 129 -23.26 -28.42 10.24
CA ARG A 129 -23.08 -27.04 10.77
C ARG A 129 -22.02 -26.20 10.04
N ARG A 130 -21.68 -26.53 8.79
CA ARG A 130 -20.75 -25.73 7.96
C ARG A 130 -21.43 -24.89 6.89
N LYS A 131 -22.74 -24.64 7.02
CA LYS A 131 -23.41 -23.56 6.28
C LYS A 131 -23.05 -22.23 6.94
N TYR A 132 -22.56 -21.28 6.16
CA TYR A 132 -22.27 -19.93 6.63
C TYR A 132 -22.77 -18.92 5.61
N THR A 133 -23.17 -17.74 6.07
CA THR A 133 -23.53 -16.63 5.19
C THR A 133 -22.50 -15.53 5.38
N PHE A 134 -22.24 -14.77 4.32
CA PHE A 134 -21.39 -13.60 4.41
C PHE A 134 -21.93 -12.46 3.57
N GLU A 135 -21.69 -11.26 4.07
CA GLU A 135 -22.06 -10.01 3.44
C GLU A 135 -20.96 -9.59 2.46
N GLN A 136 -21.36 -9.18 1.25
CA GLN A 136 -20.48 -8.60 0.25
C GLN A 136 -21.12 -7.36 -0.37
N LEU A 137 -20.30 -6.54 -1.02
CA LEU A 137 -20.79 -5.45 -1.84
C LEU A 137 -21.08 -5.94 -3.26
N ALA A 138 -22.13 -5.40 -3.87
CA ALA A 138 -22.43 -5.62 -5.28
C ALA A 138 -21.30 -5.08 -6.16
N ALA A 139 -21.00 -5.82 -7.24
CA ALA A 139 -20.01 -5.41 -8.21
C ALA A 139 -20.38 -4.04 -8.83
N GLY A 140 -19.37 -3.20 -9.05
CA GLY A 140 -19.57 -1.85 -9.60
C GLY A 140 -19.81 -0.75 -8.57
N THR A 141 -19.84 -1.06 -7.27
CA THR A 141 -19.83 -0.04 -6.21
C THR A 141 -18.54 0.77 -6.28
N ARG A 142 -18.63 2.11 -6.31
CA ARG A 142 -17.48 3.00 -6.46
C ARG A 142 -17.09 3.66 -5.15
N PHE A 143 -15.78 3.81 -4.96
CA PHE A 143 -15.18 4.46 -3.80
C PHE A 143 -14.26 5.59 -4.25
N GLU A 144 -14.18 6.65 -3.46
CA GLU A 144 -13.20 7.72 -3.65
C GLU A 144 -11.83 7.23 -3.19
N PHE A 145 -10.83 7.31 -4.06
CA PHE A 145 -9.46 6.90 -3.76
C PHE A 145 -8.54 8.11 -3.77
N SER A 146 -7.74 8.25 -2.71
CA SER A 146 -6.66 9.23 -2.64
C SER A 146 -5.39 8.61 -2.05
N MET A 147 -4.28 8.88 -2.72
CA MET A 147 -2.95 8.42 -2.34
C MET A 147 -1.95 9.57 -2.48
N THR A 148 -1.17 9.82 -1.44
CA THR A 148 -0.15 10.86 -1.40
C THR A 148 1.21 10.23 -1.15
N VAL A 149 2.25 10.76 -1.79
CA VAL A 149 3.63 10.32 -1.55
C VAL A 149 4.53 11.53 -1.34
N ASP A 150 5.10 11.63 -0.16
CA ASP A 150 5.90 12.80 0.25
C ASP A 150 7.41 12.54 0.12
N ASN A 151 8.13 13.51 -0.46
CA ASN A 151 9.60 13.50 -0.56
C ASN A 151 10.19 12.20 -1.14
N LEU A 152 9.56 11.65 -2.18
CA LEU A 152 10.04 10.46 -2.87
C LEU A 152 11.29 10.76 -3.69
N GLU A 153 12.28 9.88 -3.64
CA GLU A 153 13.45 9.97 -4.52
C GLU A 153 13.03 9.73 -5.99
N PRO A 154 13.57 10.51 -6.95
CA PRO A 154 13.20 10.37 -8.37
C PRO A 154 13.40 8.96 -8.92
N GLU A 155 14.36 8.21 -8.39
CA GLU A 155 14.62 6.83 -8.81
C GLU A 155 13.47 5.86 -8.53
N TYR A 156 12.56 6.19 -7.60
CA TYR A 156 11.40 5.37 -7.23
C TYR A 156 10.08 5.84 -7.86
N GLU A 157 10.10 6.92 -8.66
CA GLU A 157 8.90 7.38 -9.39
C GLU A 157 8.33 6.30 -10.30
N GLU A 158 9.19 5.47 -10.91
CA GLU A 158 8.78 4.35 -11.75
C GLU A 158 7.97 3.29 -10.96
N VAL A 159 8.31 3.09 -9.68
CA VAL A 159 7.58 2.18 -8.80
C VAL A 159 6.16 2.70 -8.52
N LEU A 160 5.97 4.02 -8.45
CA LEU A 160 4.63 4.60 -8.33
C LEU A 160 3.80 4.39 -9.61
N LYS A 161 4.41 4.54 -10.79
CA LYS A 161 3.74 4.23 -12.06
C LYS A 161 3.29 2.78 -12.10
N LEU A 162 4.15 1.87 -11.64
CA LEU A 162 3.81 0.45 -11.53
C LEU A 162 2.62 0.21 -10.60
N ILE A 163 2.59 0.84 -9.42
CA ILE A 163 1.45 0.77 -8.49
C ILE A 163 0.16 1.23 -9.16
N ILE A 164 0.19 2.36 -9.88
CA ILE A 164 -0.99 2.88 -10.58
C ILE A 164 -1.46 1.88 -11.65
N LYS A 165 -0.54 1.36 -12.48
CA LYS A 165 -0.88 0.39 -13.53
C LYS A 165 -1.47 -0.91 -12.97
N VAL A 166 -0.96 -1.38 -11.83
CA VAL A 166 -1.52 -2.53 -11.12
C VAL A 166 -2.96 -2.24 -10.68
N LEU A 167 -3.22 -1.05 -10.13
CA LEU A 167 -4.57 -0.66 -9.73
C LEU A 167 -5.52 -0.50 -10.94
N GLU A 168 -5.04 0.02 -12.06
CA GLU A 168 -5.81 0.16 -13.31
C GLU A 168 -6.14 -1.18 -13.98
N SER A 169 -5.24 -2.18 -13.88
CA SER A 169 -5.44 -3.49 -14.50
C SER A 169 -6.72 -4.19 -14.02
N GLY A 170 -7.05 -4.04 -12.74
CA GLY A 170 -8.10 -4.79 -12.08
C GLY A 170 -7.64 -6.12 -11.45
N ASP A 171 -6.34 -6.42 -11.50
CA ASP A 171 -5.79 -7.70 -11.02
C ASP A 171 -5.65 -7.75 -9.49
N LEU A 172 -5.64 -6.59 -8.83
CA LEU A 172 -5.52 -6.49 -7.39
C LEU A 172 -6.84 -6.89 -6.71
N ARG A 173 -6.73 -7.75 -5.70
CA ARG A 173 -7.87 -8.17 -4.88
C ARG A 173 -7.68 -7.76 -3.43
N VAL A 174 -8.71 -7.18 -2.83
CA VAL A 174 -8.69 -6.66 -1.46
C VAL A 174 -9.77 -7.33 -0.61
N GLY A 175 -9.44 -7.60 0.65
CA GLY A 175 -10.36 -8.14 1.64
C GLY A 175 -10.38 -9.67 1.69
N GLY A 176 -11.51 -10.23 2.13
CA GLY A 176 -11.67 -11.67 2.35
C GLY A 176 -12.10 -12.42 1.10
N LYS A 177 -11.88 -13.74 1.10
CA LYS A 177 -12.39 -14.67 0.07
C LYS A 177 -11.96 -14.31 -1.36
N THR A 178 -10.77 -13.73 -1.51
CA THR A 178 -10.20 -13.34 -2.81
C THR A 178 -9.97 -14.53 -3.75
N SER A 179 -9.70 -15.71 -3.21
CA SER A 179 -9.51 -16.95 -4.00
C SER A 179 -10.78 -17.49 -4.65
N VAL A 180 -11.97 -17.05 -4.23
CA VAL A 180 -13.26 -17.49 -4.78
C VAL A 180 -13.96 -16.39 -5.60
N GLY A 181 -13.18 -15.44 -6.11
CA GLY A 181 -13.65 -14.43 -7.07
C GLY A 181 -14.14 -13.12 -6.46
N LEU A 182 -13.93 -12.88 -5.16
CA LEU A 182 -14.31 -11.62 -4.50
C LEU A 182 -13.14 -10.64 -4.40
N GLY A 183 -13.48 -9.38 -4.12
CA GLY A 183 -12.51 -8.34 -3.76
C GLY A 183 -11.75 -7.73 -4.93
N ALA A 184 -12.08 -8.07 -6.18
CA ALA A 184 -11.48 -7.42 -7.35
C ALA A 184 -11.82 -5.93 -7.36
N ILE A 185 -10.79 -5.09 -7.47
CA ILE A 185 -10.92 -3.64 -7.54
C ILE A 185 -10.21 -3.12 -8.78
N ARG A 186 -10.70 -2.03 -9.34
CA ARG A 186 -10.08 -1.32 -10.45
C ARG A 186 -10.08 0.17 -10.16
N LEU A 187 -8.94 0.82 -10.37
CA LEU A 187 -8.85 2.26 -10.39
C LEU A 187 -9.38 2.80 -11.71
N THR A 188 -10.26 3.79 -11.62
CA THR A 188 -10.88 4.48 -12.76
C THR A 188 -10.75 5.98 -12.56
N GLU A 189 -10.78 6.77 -13.64
CA GLU A 189 -10.72 8.25 -13.58
C GLU A 189 -9.44 8.76 -12.86
N VAL A 190 -8.26 8.36 -13.37
CA VAL A 190 -7.00 8.68 -12.70
C VAL A 190 -6.58 10.13 -12.93
N ASN A 191 -6.42 10.86 -11.83
CA ASN A 191 -5.78 12.17 -11.81
C ASN A 191 -4.56 12.08 -10.89
N ALA A 192 -3.38 12.40 -11.43
CA ALA A 192 -2.14 12.40 -10.68
C ALA A 192 -1.44 13.74 -10.85
N TYR A 193 -0.87 14.24 -9.76
CA TYR A 193 -0.22 15.55 -9.70
C TYR A 193 1.14 15.42 -9.01
N LYS A 194 2.11 16.17 -9.48
CA LYS A 194 3.45 16.26 -8.89
C LYS A 194 3.69 17.69 -8.44
N VAL A 195 3.74 17.88 -7.14
CA VAL A 195 4.05 19.17 -6.52
C VAL A 195 5.56 19.26 -6.30
N GLU A 196 6.19 20.29 -6.83
CA GLU A 196 7.63 20.55 -6.73
C GLU A 196 7.87 21.80 -5.87
N PRO A 197 9.11 22.04 -5.37
CA PRO A 197 9.40 23.23 -4.57
C PRO A 197 9.01 24.55 -5.24
N SER A 198 9.06 24.61 -6.58
CA SER A 198 8.64 25.77 -7.39
C SER A 198 7.12 26.00 -7.36
N THR A 199 6.32 24.93 -7.34
CA THR A 199 4.86 24.97 -7.38
C THR A 199 4.20 24.85 -6.00
N LEU A 200 4.96 24.48 -4.96
CA LEU A 200 4.48 24.24 -3.60
C LEU A 200 3.70 25.42 -3.01
N LYS A 201 4.17 26.66 -3.21
CA LYS A 201 3.48 27.85 -2.72
C LYS A 201 2.09 28.01 -3.36
N LYS A 202 1.98 27.77 -4.67
CA LYS A 202 0.70 27.79 -5.40
C LYS A 202 -0.21 26.69 -4.88
N TYR A 203 0.31 25.48 -4.70
CA TYR A 203 -0.46 24.36 -4.15
C TYR A 203 -1.06 24.65 -2.78
N VAL A 204 -0.28 25.24 -1.87
CA VAL A 204 -0.75 25.56 -0.50
C VAL A 204 -1.82 26.66 -0.50
N MET A 205 -1.75 27.62 -1.43
CA MET A 205 -2.69 28.75 -1.47
C MET A 205 -3.96 28.43 -2.26
N ASP A 206 -3.81 27.80 -3.43
CA ASP A 206 -4.86 27.68 -4.44
C ASP A 206 -5.30 26.23 -4.69
N GLY A 207 -4.57 25.23 -4.15
CA GLY A 207 -4.84 23.81 -4.35
C GLY A 207 -4.16 23.20 -5.57
N LEU A 208 -4.63 22.02 -5.98
CA LEU A 208 -4.10 21.31 -7.16
C LEU A 208 -4.55 22.00 -8.44
N ASP A 209 -3.60 22.12 -9.39
CA ASP A 209 -3.79 22.79 -10.66
C ASP A 209 -3.28 21.88 -11.81
N ASP A 210 -3.86 22.01 -13.00
CA ASP A 210 -3.49 21.24 -14.19
C ASP A 210 -2.02 21.43 -14.61
N GLU A 211 -1.40 22.57 -14.28
CA GLU A 211 0.04 22.78 -14.47
C GLU A 211 0.89 21.79 -13.67
N MET A 212 0.36 21.27 -12.56
CA MET A 212 1.03 20.28 -11.70
C MET A 212 0.74 18.84 -12.11
N ARG A 213 0.01 18.62 -13.22
CA ARG A 213 -0.39 17.27 -13.64
C ARG A 213 0.83 16.41 -13.96
N TRP A 214 0.87 15.23 -13.36
CA TRP A 214 1.96 14.28 -13.55
C TRP A 214 1.78 13.55 -14.87
N GLN A 215 2.61 13.89 -15.86
CA GLN A 215 2.47 13.48 -17.27
C GLN A 215 2.58 11.97 -17.55
N TYR A 216 2.84 11.15 -16.54
CA TYR A 216 3.01 9.71 -16.68
C TYR A 216 1.73 8.91 -16.43
N VAL A 217 0.61 9.61 -16.22
CA VAL A 217 -0.71 9.07 -15.96
C VAL A 217 -1.76 9.75 -16.84
#